data_AF-A0A930TRH0-F1
#
_entry.id   AF-A0A930TRH0-F1
#
_cell.length_a   1.000
_cell.length_b   1.000
_cell.length_c   1.000
_cell.angle_alpha   90.00
_cell.angle_beta   90.00
_cell.angle_gamma   90.00
#
_symmetry.space_group_name_H-M   'P 1'
#
loop_
_entity.id
_entity.type
_entity.pdbx_description
1 polymer ?
#
loop_
_entity_poly.entity_id
_entity_poly.type
_entity_poly.pdbx_seq_one_letter_code
_entity_poly.pdbx_strand_id
1 'polypeptide(L)' 'MDNAVGLSDDHAPTKVRNEVHCRRCGGHLGHVFDDGPAPTGLRYCINGIVLALTFVPA' A
#
# COMPACT_ATOMS: atom_id res chain seq x y z
N MET A 1 -7.50 -6.54 -11.67
CA MET A 1 -6.89 -7.67 -10.93
C MET A 1 -7.21 -7.44 -9.48
N ASP A 2 -8.10 -8.25 -8.91
CA ASP A 2 -8.43 -8.15 -7.50
C ASP A 2 -7.34 -8.86 -6.68
N ASN A 3 -7.13 -8.46 -5.42
CA ASN A 3 -6.13 -9.04 -4.51
C ASN A 3 -4.65 -8.91 -4.93
N ALA A 4 -4.25 -7.79 -5.55
CA ALA A 4 -2.85 -7.57 -5.95
C ALA A 4 -1.89 -7.31 -4.77
N VAL A 5 -2.42 -6.78 -3.66
CA VAL A 5 -1.66 -6.40 -2.46
C VAL A 5 -2.11 -7.19 -1.24
N GLY A 6 -1.20 -7.38 -0.29
CA GLY A 6 -1.48 -7.85 1.05
C GLY A 6 -1.36 -6.71 2.07
N LEU A 7 -2.02 -6.88 3.21
CA LEU A 7 -1.95 -5.97 4.35
C LEU A 7 -1.36 -6.71 5.56
N SER A 8 -0.44 -6.07 6.26
CA SER A 8 0.14 -6.55 7.51
C SER A 8 0.13 -5.44 8.56
N ASP A 9 0.07 -5.80 9.84
CA ASP A 9 0.21 -4.83 10.92
C ASP A 9 1.67 -4.36 11.01
N ASP A 10 1.89 -3.05 10.93
CA ASP A 10 3.16 -2.38 11.19
C ASP A 10 3.05 -1.66 12.54
N HIS A 11 3.65 -2.28 13.56
CA HIS A 11 3.72 -1.75 14.92
C HIS A 11 4.83 -0.69 15.02
N ALA A 12 4.57 0.49 14.46
CA ALA A 12 5.45 1.62 14.71
C ALA A 12 5.23 2.11 16.17
N PRO A 13 6.30 2.57 16.87
CA PRO A 13 6.24 2.96 18.29
C PRO A 13 5.20 4.05 18.61
N THR A 14 4.77 4.83 17.61
CA THR A 14 3.91 6.01 17.78
C THR A 14 2.54 5.87 17.10
N LYS A 15 2.36 4.91 16.18
CA LYS A 15 1.07 4.65 15.52
C LYS A 15 1.07 3.26 14.90
N VAL A 16 0.03 2.46 15.15
CA VAL A 16 -0.21 1.25 14.35
C VAL A 16 -0.56 1.68 12.93
N ARG A 17 0.21 1.21 11.95
CA ARG A 17 -0.03 1.45 10.52
C ARG A 17 -0.29 0.12 9.85
N ASN A 18 -1.08 0.10 8.78
CA ASN A 18 -1.25 -1.10 7.96
C ASN A 18 -0.25 -1.03 6.82
N GLU A 19 0.76 -1.90 6.83
CA GLU A 19 1.71 -2.07 5.75
C GLU A 19 1.00 -2.62 4.51
N VAL A 20 1.33 -2.06 3.35
CA VAL A 20 0.94 -2.60 2.05
C VAL A 20 2.16 -3.30 1.46
N HIS A 21 2.04 -4.58 1.11
CA HIS A 21 3.10 -5.36 0.49
C HIS A 21 2.61 -6.08 -0.77
N CYS A 22 3.53 -6.42 -1.67
CA CYS A 22 3.22 -7.16 -2.89
C CYS A 22 2.79 -8.59 -2.51
N ARG A 23 1.59 -9.01 -2.91
CA ARG A 23 1.09 -10.35 -2.57
C ARG A 23 1.93 -11.49 -3.18
N ARG A 24 2.64 -11.21 -4.28
CA ARG A 24 3.43 -12.23 -5.01
C ARG A 24 4.83 -12.41 -4.44
N CYS A 25 5.52 -11.33 -4.12
CA CYS A 25 6.92 -11.37 -3.68
C CYS A 25 7.15 -10.95 -2.22
N GLY A 26 6.12 -10.47 -1.52
CA GLY A 26 6.24 -9.97 -0.14
C GLY A 26 6.99 -8.64 -0.01
N GLY A 27 7.42 -8.02 -1.12
CA GLY A 27 8.15 -6.76 -1.08
C GLY A 27 7.30 -5.63 -0.51
N HIS A 28 7.90 -4.83 0.39
CA HIS A 28 7.28 -3.65 0.97
C HIS A 28 6.93 -2.63 -0.11
N LEU A 29 5.67 -2.15 -0.11
CA LEU A 29 5.20 -1.12 -1.03
C LEU A 29 5.01 0.21 -0.31
N GLY A 30 4.39 0.19 0.88
CA GLY A 30 4.13 1.38 1.67
C GLY A 30 3.07 1.13 2.74
N HIS A 31 2.10 2.04 2.89
CA HIS A 31 1.07 1.96 3.92
C HIS A 31 -0.31 2.38 3.42
N VAL A 32 -1.36 1.89 4.08
CA VAL A 32 -2.74 2.33 3.87
C VAL A 32 -3.26 3.09 5.11
N PHE A 33 -4.02 4.15 4.86
CA PHE A 33 -4.63 5.01 5.87
C PHE A 33 -6.13 5.18 5.60
N ASP A 34 -6.89 5.52 6.64
CA ASP A 34 -8.35 5.74 6.66
C ASP A 34 -8.77 7.20 6.43
N ASP A 35 -7.85 8.04 5.97
CA ASP A 35 -8.05 9.46 5.65
C ASP A 35 -8.08 9.73 4.14
N GLY A 36 -8.49 8.74 3.36
CA GLY A 36 -8.69 8.86 1.92
C GLY A 36 -10.02 9.53 1.55
N PRO A 37 -10.17 9.95 0.27
CA PRO A 37 -11.44 10.48 -0.22
C PRO A 37 -12.52 9.39 -0.35
N ALA A 38 -13.78 9.81 -0.37
CA ALA A 38 -14.90 8.94 -0.77
C ALA A 38 -14.67 8.40 -2.20
N PRO A 39 -15.15 7.19 -2.54
CA PRO A 39 -16.09 6.35 -1.78
C PRO A 39 -15.44 5.38 -0.78
N THR A 40 -14.14 5.11 -0.93
CA THR A 40 -13.47 4.08 -0.11
C THR A 40 -13.03 4.62 1.24
N GLY A 41 -12.73 5.92 1.35
CA GLY A 41 -12.13 6.51 2.54
C GLY A 41 -10.68 6.06 2.77
N LEU A 42 -10.07 5.35 1.83
CA LEU A 42 -8.74 4.76 1.99
C LEU A 42 -7.69 5.50 1.16
N ARG A 43 -6.55 5.80 1.76
CA ARG A 43 -5.38 6.38 1.10
C ARG A 43 -4.24 5.38 1.09
N TYR A 44 -3.81 4.95 -0.10
CA TYR A 44 -2.62 4.12 -0.30
C TYR A 44 -1.41 5.02 -0.58
N CYS A 45 -0.47 5.06 0.36
CA CYS A 45 0.79 5.78 0.20
C CYS A 45 1.87 4.76 -0.19
N ILE A 46 2.31 4.80 -1.45
CA ILE A 46 3.25 3.82 -2.02
C ILE A 46 4.57 4.51 -2.36
N ASN A 47 5.69 3.90 -1.98
CA ASN A 47 7.01 4.45 -2.24
C ASN A 47 7.35 4.34 -3.73
N GLY A 48 7.75 5.44 -4.38
CA GLY A 48 8.14 5.39 -5.80
C GLY A 48 9.35 4.49 -6.08
N ILE A 49 10.30 4.39 -5.14
CA ILE A 49 11.56 3.67 -5.32
C ILE A 49 11.41 2.13 -5.32
N VAL A 50 10.36 1.62 -4.68
CA VAL A 50 10.09 0.16 -4.63
C VAL A 50 9.22 -0.29 -5.80
N LEU A 51 8.70 0.66 -6.58
CA LEU A 51 7.91 0.40 -7.77
C LEU A 51 8.84 0.21 -8.97
N ALA A 52 9.31 -1.02 -9.18
CA ALA A 52 9.80 -1.45 -10.49
C ALA A 52 8.62 -1.64 -11.45
N LEU A 53 7.80 -0.60 -11.63
CA LEU A 53 6.60 -0.62 -12.44
C LEU A 53 6.86 0.05 -13.79
N THR A 54 6.37 -0.58 -14.85
CA THR A 54 6.17 0.11 -16.12
C THR A 54 4.88 0.93 -16.00
N PHE A 55 5.00 2.26 -16.02
CA PHE A 55 3.82 3.11 -16.16
C PHE A 55 3.28 2.95 -17.59
N VAL A 56 2.07 2.41 -17.70
CA VAL A 56 1.36 2.29 -18.97
C VAL A 56 0.32 3.40 -19.00
N PRO A 57 0.50 4.46 -19.81
CA PRO A 57 -0.53 5.47 -19.99
C PRO A 57 -1.79 4.83 -20.60
N ALA A 58 -2.94 5.44 -20.32
CA ALA A 58 -4.23 5.01 -20.85
C ALA A 58 -4.31 5.14 -22.38
#